data_AF-S6HUE4-F1
#
_entry.id   AF-S6HUE4-F1
#
_cell.length_a   1.000
_cell.length_b   1.000
_cell.length_c   1.000
_cell.angle_alpha   90.00
_cell.angle_beta   90.00
_cell.angle_gamma   90.00
#
_symmetry.space_group_name_H-M   'P 1'
#
loop_
_entity.id
_entity.type
_entity.pdbx_description
1 polymer ?
#
loop_
_entity_poly.entity_id
_entity_poly.type
_entity_poly.pdbx_seq_one_letter_code
_entity_poly.pdbx_strand_id
1 'polypeptide(L)'
;MIQLTAQTKILLATTPADFRCGIDGLAALCRLKLKHDPRCQTLFVFINRSKTMIRALAYDGTGFWLMTKRLSKGKFSGWPTTGVINALAATELRALLSGESYSHGKANLGL
;
A
#
# COMPACT_ATOMS: atom_id res chain seq x y z
N MET A 1 -4.55 10.75 14.14
CA MET A 1 -4.16 9.37 13.74
C MET A 1 -5.13 8.94 12.66
N ILE A 2 -4.68 8.47 11.49
CA ILE A 2 -5.61 7.91 10.50
C ILE A 2 -6.31 6.71 11.13
N GLN A 3 -7.63 6.74 11.13
CA GLN A 3 -8.44 5.64 11.63
C GLN A 3 -8.55 4.57 10.53
N LEU A 4 -7.67 3.56 10.60
CA LEU A 4 -7.80 2.37 9.75
C LEU A 4 -8.87 1.46 10.37
N THR A 5 -10.08 1.54 9.82
CA THR A 5 -11.20 0.68 10.21
C THR A 5 -11.13 -0.66 9.48
N ALA A 6 -11.88 -1.66 9.94
CA ALA A 6 -11.98 -2.95 9.25
C ALA A 6 -12.57 -2.81 7.83
N GLN A 7 -13.34 -1.75 7.59
CA GLN A 7 -13.98 -1.43 6.32
C GLN A 7 -13.09 -0.60 5.39
N THR A 8 -11.92 -0.16 5.86
CA THR A 8 -11.00 0.63 5.02
C THR A 8 -10.54 -0.25 3.86
N LYS A 9 -10.90 0.15 2.63
CA LYS A 9 -10.41 -0.52 1.44
C LYS A 9 -8.91 -0.25 1.31
N ILE A 10 -8.11 -1.31 1.23
CA ILE A 10 -6.66 -1.20 1.05
C ILE A 10 -6.31 -1.77 -0.31
N LEU A 11 -5.57 -0.99 -1.09
CA LEU A 11 -5.12 -1.38 -2.41
C LEU A 11 -3.60 -1.26 -2.50
N LEU A 12 -2.96 -2.37 -2.84
CA LEU A 12 -1.51 -2.53 -2.90
C LEU A 12 -1.04 -2.44 -4.35
N ALA A 13 -0.26 -1.42 -4.68
CA ALA A 13 0.38 -1.31 -5.99
C ALA A 13 1.50 -2.34 -6.13
N THR A 14 1.49 -3.13 -7.20
CA THR A 14 2.46 -4.20 -7.42
C THR A 14 3.81 -3.69 -7.90
N THR A 15 3.79 -2.72 -8.82
CA THR A 15 4.99 -2.08 -9.35
C THR A 15 5.55 -1.09 -8.34
N PRO A 16 6.86 -1.11 -8.04
CA PRO A 16 7.49 -0.14 -7.16
C PRO A 16 7.30 1.29 -7.66
N ALA A 17 6.95 2.22 -6.77
CA ALA A 17 6.80 3.62 -7.10
C ALA A 17 8.08 4.42 -6.86
N ASP A 18 8.22 5.55 -7.56
CA ASP A 18 9.29 6.52 -7.31
C ASP A 18 8.96 7.33 -6.05
N PHE A 19 9.69 7.09 -4.96
CA PHE A 19 9.46 7.75 -3.68
C PHE A 19 10.11 9.14 -3.58
N ARG A 20 10.73 9.64 -4.66
CA ARG A 20 11.04 11.07 -4.79
C ARG A 20 9.78 11.89 -5.02
N CYS A 21 8.72 11.27 -5.54
CA CYS A 21 7.40 11.88 -5.63
C CYS A 21 6.79 12.06 -4.23
N GLY A 22 6.25 13.25 -3.97
CA GLY A 22 5.40 13.52 -2.81
C GLY A 22 3.95 13.08 -3.02
N ILE A 23 3.03 13.69 -2.29
CA ILE A 23 1.58 13.42 -2.35
C ILE A 23 1.06 13.51 -3.80
N ASP A 24 1.32 14.61 -4.51
CA ASP A 24 0.72 14.84 -5.83
C ASP A 24 1.20 13.83 -6.87
N GLY A 25 2.48 13.46 -6.83
CA GLY A 25 3.03 12.46 -7.75
C GLY A 25 2.45 11.06 -7.48
N LEU A 26 2.25 10.69 -6.22
CA LEU A 26 1.60 9.42 -5.87
C LEU A 26 0.10 9.44 -6.21
N ALA A 27 -0.59 10.56 -5.99
CA ALA A 27 -1.99 10.75 -6.38
C ALA A 27 -2.16 10.71 -7.91
N ALA A 28 -1.21 11.26 -8.67
CA ALA A 28 -1.16 11.13 -10.13
C ALA A 28 -0.94 9.68 -10.54
N LEU A 29 -0.07 8.94 -9.85
CA LEU A 29 0.14 7.51 -10.11
C LEU A 29 -1.15 6.70 -9.89
N CYS A 30 -1.92 6.97 -8.84
CA CYS A 30 -3.24 6.35 -8.64
C CYS A 30 -4.16 6.54 -9.86
N ARG A 31 -4.27 7.77 -10.36
CA ARG A 31 -5.15 8.09 -11.48
C ARG A 31 -4.65 7.47 -12.80
N LEU A 32 -3.37 7.67 -13.10
CA LEU A 32 -2.82 7.37 -14.41
C LEU A 32 -2.52 5.88 -14.60
N LYS A 33 -2.00 5.22 -13.56
CA LYS A 33 -1.54 3.83 -13.62
C LYS A 33 -2.51 2.88 -12.97
N LEU A 34 -3.02 3.21 -11.79
CA LEU A 34 -3.94 2.33 -11.06
C LEU A 34 -5.40 2.49 -11.49
N LYS A 35 -5.72 3.54 -12.27
CA LYS A 35 -7.08 3.86 -12.71
C LYS A 35 -8.08 4.04 -11.56
N HIS A 36 -7.60 4.58 -10.43
CA HIS A 36 -8.41 4.88 -9.26
C HIS A 36 -8.31 6.37 -8.90
N ASP A 37 -9.42 6.93 -8.40
CA ASP A 37 -9.41 8.25 -7.77
C ASP A 37 -8.70 8.16 -6.41
N PRO A 38 -7.58 8.87 -6.19
CA PRO A 38 -6.88 8.88 -4.90
C PRO A 38 -7.71 9.50 -3.76
N ARG A 39 -8.81 10.19 -4.08
CA ARG A 39 -9.75 10.74 -3.09
C ARG A 39 -10.85 9.77 -2.67
N CYS A 40 -10.99 8.63 -3.33
CA CYS A 40 -11.91 7.59 -2.85
C CYS A 40 -11.37 7.02 -1.52
N GLN A 41 -12.24 6.74 -0.55
CA GLN A 41 -11.91 6.31 0.83
C GLN A 41 -11.14 4.96 0.87
N THR A 42 -9.94 4.96 0.32
CA THR A 42 -9.09 3.82 0.02
C THR A 42 -7.67 4.19 0.42
N LEU A 43 -7.00 3.28 1.11
CA LEU A 43 -5.58 3.39 1.40
C LEU A 43 -4.79 2.77 0.24
N PHE A 44 -4.04 3.59 -0.48
CA PHE A 44 -3.15 3.13 -1.53
C PHE A 44 -1.76 2.88 -0.96
N VAL A 45 -1.27 1.65 -1.06
CA VAL A 45 0.00 1.22 -0.47
C VAL A 45 1.02 0.94 -1.58
N PHE A 46 2.21 1.52 -1.43
CA PHE A 46 3.30 1.47 -2.39
C PHE A 46 4.58 0.96 -1.74
N ILE A 47 5.48 0.39 -2.54
CA ILE A 47 6.84 0.04 -2.15
C ILE A 47 7.85 0.77 -3.02
N ASN A 48 9.04 1.05 -2.47
CA ASN A 48 10.16 1.55 -3.26
C ASN A 48 10.90 0.41 -3.97
N ARG A 49 11.71 0.76 -4.98
CA ARG A 49 12.46 -0.24 -5.77
C ARG A 49 13.39 -1.11 -4.93
N SER A 50 14.02 -0.56 -3.89
CA SER A 50 14.93 -1.32 -3.00
C SER A 50 14.21 -2.22 -2.00
N LYS A 51 12.87 -2.15 -1.94
CA LYS A 51 12.01 -2.87 -0.99
C LYS A 51 12.32 -2.58 0.48
N THR A 52 12.86 -1.41 0.80
CA THR A 52 13.21 -1.02 2.18
C THR A 52 12.22 -0.02 2.78
N MET A 53 11.30 0.51 1.97
CA MET A 53 10.35 1.53 2.38
C MET A 53 8.98 1.29 1.77
N ILE A 54 7.95 1.50 2.59
CA ILE A 54 6.55 1.54 2.19
C ILE A 54 6.04 2.96 2.39
N ARG A 55 5.16 3.38 1.47
CA ARG A 55 4.33 4.57 1.64
C ARG A 55 2.87 4.19 1.50
N ALA A 56 2.01 4.81 2.31
CA ALA A 56 0.58 4.70 2.10
C ALA A 56 -0.07 6.09 2.01
N LEU A 57 -0.87 6.27 0.96
CA LEU A 57 -1.58 7.50 0.63
C LEU A 57 -3.06 7.31 0.95
N ALA A 58 -3.65 8.27 1.66
CA ALA A 58 -5.08 8.32 1.94
C ALA A 58 -5.58 9.77 1.85
N TYR A 59 -6.86 9.93 1.50
CA TYR A 59 -7.57 11.20 1.55
C TYR A 59 -8.63 11.12 2.65
N ASP A 60 -8.69 12.12 3.53
CA ASP A 60 -9.61 12.13 4.68
C ASP A 60 -10.90 12.94 4.46
N GLY A 61 -11.12 13.44 3.24
CA GLY A 61 -12.21 14.35 2.89
C GLY A 61 -11.81 15.82 2.88
N THR A 62 -10.74 16.18 3.58
CA THR A 62 -10.21 17.55 3.65
C THR A 62 -8.81 17.66 3.04
N GLY A 63 -8.00 16.61 3.16
CA GLY A 63 -6.61 16.63 2.73
C GLY A 63 -6.03 15.24 2.53
N PHE A 64 -4.84 15.22 1.94
CA PHE A 64 -4.07 14.00 1.75
C PHE A 64 -3.13 13.77 2.92
N TRP A 65 -3.05 12.51 3.31
CA TRP A 65 -2.06 11.98 4.24
C TRP A 65 -1.10 11.06 3.50
N LEU A 66 0.19 11.18 3.82
CA LEU A 66 1.22 10.27 3.35
C LEU A 66 2.00 9.69 4.54
N MET A 67 1.72 8.43 4.87
CA MET A 67 2.51 7.72 5.87
C MET A 67 3.70 7.02 5.21
N THR A 68 4.84 7.01 5.89
CA THR A 68 6.06 6.34 5.43
C THR A 68 6.57 5.41 6.51
N LYS A 69 6.84 4.15 6.16
CA LYS A 69 7.59 3.21 7.00
C LYS A 69 8.87 2.80 6.29
N ARG A 70 10.02 3.02 6.92
CA ARG A 70 11.33 2.53 6.46
C ARG A 70 11.83 1.48 7.44
N LEU A 71 12.33 0.36 6.94
CA LEU A 71 13.01 -0.62 7.77
C LEU A 71 14.40 -0.11 8.14
N SER A 72 14.78 -0.25 9.41
CA SER A 72 16.15 0.05 9.87
C SER A 72 17.17 -0.93 9.29
N LYS A 73 16.76 -2.17 9.03
CA LYS A 73 17.56 -3.24 8.40
C LYS A 73 16.65 -4.16 7.59
N GLY A 74 17.20 -4.77 6.54
CA GLY A 74 16.49 -5.77 5.72
C GLY A 74 15.60 -5.16 4.63
N LYS A 75 14.70 -5.98 4.09
CA LYS A 75 13.78 -5.63 3.00
C LYS A 75 12.41 -6.26 3.29
N PHE A 76 11.35 -5.60 2.88
CA PHE A 76 10.02 -6.22 2.79
C PHE A 76 10.05 -7.36 1.77
N SER A 77 9.51 -8.52 2.15
CA SER A 77 9.36 -9.70 1.31
C SER A 77 7.87 -9.98 1.02
N GLY A 78 7.60 -10.86 0.06
CA GLY A 78 6.22 -11.25 -0.27
C GLY A 78 5.39 -10.25 -1.06
N TRP A 79 6.00 -9.17 -1.54
CA TRP A 79 5.27 -8.18 -2.34
C TRP A 79 4.71 -8.83 -3.63
N PRO A 80 3.41 -8.67 -3.94
CA PRO A 80 2.81 -9.31 -5.10
C PRO A 80 3.41 -8.76 -6.40
N THR A 81 3.66 -9.66 -7.34
CA THR A 81 4.24 -9.35 -8.66
C THR A 81 3.22 -9.45 -9.79
N THR A 82 2.05 -10.03 -9.52
CA THR A 82 0.97 -10.22 -10.50
C THR A 82 -0.13 -9.18 -10.36
N GLY A 83 -0.67 -8.73 -11.49
CA GLY A 83 -1.65 -7.65 -11.54
C GLY A 83 -1.02 -6.26 -11.38
N VAL A 84 -1.82 -5.21 -11.53
CA VAL A 84 -1.39 -3.81 -11.34
C VAL A 84 -1.63 -3.36 -9.89
N ILE A 85 -2.69 -3.89 -9.28
CA ILE A 85 -3.14 -3.56 -7.94
C ILE A 85 -3.82 -4.78 -7.32
N ASN A 86 -3.61 -4.98 -6.01
CA ASN A 86 -4.24 -6.08 -5.28
C ASN A 86 -4.99 -5.56 -4.06
N ALA A 87 -6.17 -6.09 -3.80
CA ALA A 87 -6.87 -5.82 -2.55
C ALA A 87 -6.13 -6.51 -1.39
N LEU A 88 -6.11 -5.84 -0.24
CA LEU A 88 -5.41 -6.32 0.95
C LEU A 88 -6.33 -6.21 2.17
N ALA A 89 -6.40 -7.25 2.99
CA ALA A 89 -7.06 -7.15 4.29
C ALA A 89 -6.22 -6.31 5.27
N ALA A 90 -6.86 -5.69 6.26
CA ALA A 90 -6.16 -4.90 7.28
C ALA A 90 -5.15 -5.74 8.08
N THR A 91 -5.43 -7.02 8.30
CA THR A 91 -4.51 -7.99 8.95
C THR A 91 -3.25 -8.23 8.12
N GLU A 92 -3.41 -8.43 6.81
CA GLU A 92 -2.29 -8.60 5.88
C GLU A 92 -1.41 -7.34 5.80
N LEU A 93 -2.03 -6.15 5.78
CA LEU A 93 -1.28 -4.89 5.85
C LEU A 93 -0.49 -4.78 7.15
N ARG A 94 -1.06 -5.16 8.30
CA ARG A 94 -0.34 -5.14 9.58
C ARG A 94 0.86 -6.09 9.57
N ALA A 95 0.69 -7.30 9.07
CA ALA A 95 1.78 -8.26 8.93
C ALA A 95 2.90 -7.70 8.02
N LEU A 96 2.54 -7.16 6.87
CA LEU A 96 3.48 -6.52 5.94
C LEU A 96 4.19 -5.31 6.57
N LEU A 97 3.47 -4.49 7.34
CA LEU A 97 4.07 -3.36 8.05
C LEU A 97 4.94 -3.80 9.23
N SER A 98 4.78 -4.99 9.81
CA SER A 98 5.65 -5.48 10.89
C SER A 98 7.09 -5.73 10.40
N GLY A 99 7.28 -5.94 9.09
CA GLY A 99 8.56 -6.32 8.50
C GLY A 99 8.81 -7.83 8.49
N GLU A 100 7.87 -8.63 8.98
CA GLU A 100 7.86 -10.09 8.84
C GLU A 100 7.65 -10.51 7.38
N SER A 101 7.95 -11.78 7.08
CA SER A 101 7.73 -12.32 5.74
C SER A 101 6.24 -12.43 5.45
N TYR A 102 5.72 -11.46 4.69
CA TYR A 102 4.37 -11.49 4.15
C TYR A 102 4.29 -12.55 3.03
N SER A 103 3.12 -13.18 2.86
CA SER A 103 2.83 -14.01 1.69
C SER A 103 1.44 -13.66 1.18
N HIS A 104 1.36 -13.10 -0.03
CA HIS A 104 0.09 -12.89 -0.71
C HIS A 104 -0.42 -14.26 -1.19
N GLY A 105 -1.57 -14.71 -0.67
CA GLY A 105 -2.21 -15.94 -1.15
C GLY A 105 -1.99 -17.20 -0.31
N LYS A 106 -2.22 -17.13 1.01
CA LYS A 106 -2.80 -18.24 1.77
C LYS A 106 -3.86 -17.72 2.74
N ALA A 107 -4.98 -17.26 2.20
CA ALA A 107 -6.23 -17.15 2.93
C ALA A 107 -7.34 -17.81 2.07
N ASN A 108 -7.70 -19.03 2.50
CA ASN A 108 -8.93 -19.78 2.17
C ASN A 108 -9.03 -20.47 0.80
N LEU A 109 -8.26 -21.55 0.61
CA LEU A 109 -8.85 -22.81 0.15
C LEU A 109 -8.90 -23.74 1.37
N GLY A 110 -10.06 -23.85 2.00
CA GLY A 110 -10.28 -24.66 3.17
C GLY A 110 -11.72 -24.57 3.63
N LEU A 111 -12.55 -25.44 3.03
CA LEU A 111 -13.96 -25.74 3.32
C LEU A 111 -14.97 -24.62 2.99
#